data_AF-A0A355F1Y5-F1
#
_entry.id   AF-A0A355F1Y5-F1
#
_cell.length_a   1.000
_cell.length_b   1.000
_cell.length_c   1.000
_cell.angle_alpha   90.00
_cell.angle_beta   90.00
_cell.angle_gamma   90.00
#
_symmetry.space_group_name_H-M   'P 1'
#
loop_
_entity.id
_entity.type
_entity.pdbx_description
1 polymer ?
#
loop_
_entity_poly.entity_id
_entity_poly.type
_entity_poly.pdbx_seq_one_letter_code
_entity_poly.pdbx_strand_id
1 'polypeptide(L)'
;VLFLFVIMLLNIGREDSQIAGHKAQLFFALLGAVSFGSLVILALSSLRPKVLAPLTPELVSLKALASTLFNEFLLPFEIIGLLLTVAVIGATVAARRPTAEESAATAAERSIETKEARP
;
A
#
# COMPACT_ATOMS: atom_id res chain seq x y z
N VAL A 1 9.88 1.24 9.53
CA VAL A 1 9.52 1.67 10.90
C VAL A 1 8.03 1.97 11.09
N LEU A 2 7.33 2.60 10.13
CA LEU A 2 5.90 2.97 10.26
C LEU A 2 5.00 1.78 10.64
N PHE A 3 5.22 0.61 10.05
CA PHE A 3 4.41 -0.56 10.36
C PHE A 3 4.48 -0.96 11.84
N LEU A 4 5.67 -0.93 12.44
CA LEU A 4 5.86 -1.19 13.87
C LEU A 4 5.15 -0.15 14.75
N PHE A 5 5.19 1.11 14.32
CA PHE A 5 4.45 2.18 15.01
C PHE A 5 2.94 1.92 14.97
N VAL A 6 2.40 1.55 13.80
CA VAL A 6 0.98 1.26 13.62
C VAL A 6 0.52 0.07 14.46
N ILE A 7 1.23 -1.06 14.47
CA ILE A 7 0.87 -2.23 15.31
C ILE A 7 1.04 -1.96 16.80
N MET A 8 1.85 -0.97 17.20
CA MET A 8 1.99 -0.59 18.61
C MET A 8 0.85 0.34 19.04
N LEU A 9 0.40 1.23 18.15
CA LEU A 9 -0.80 2.03 18.37
C LEU A 9 -2.06 1.17 18.37
N LEU A 10 -2.15 0.22 17.44
CA LEU A 10 -3.16 -0.81 17.38
C LEU A 10 -2.72 -1.94 18.30
N ASN A 11 -2.86 -1.78 19.62
CA ASN A 11 -2.62 -2.86 20.57
C ASN A 11 -3.62 -4.02 20.32
N ILE A 12 -3.33 -4.86 19.33
CA ILE A 12 -4.18 -5.98 18.89
C ILE A 12 -4.15 -7.01 20.01
N GLY A 13 -5.21 -7.03 20.80
CA GLY A 13 -5.48 -8.09 21.75
C GLY A 13 -5.58 -9.43 21.02
N ARG A 14 -5.08 -10.50 21.64
CA ARG A 14 -5.13 -11.85 21.07
C ARG A 14 -6.59 -12.26 20.94
N GLU A 15 -7.13 -12.21 19.73
CA GLU A 15 -8.35 -12.96 19.42
C GLU A 15 -7.99 -14.44 19.44
N ASP A 16 -8.52 -15.18 20.43
CA ASP A 16 -8.57 -16.63 20.38
C ASP A 16 -9.49 -17.02 19.22
N SER A 17 -8.88 -17.21 18.04
CA SER A 17 -9.60 -17.60 16.84
C SER A 17 -10.12 -19.02 17.02
N GLN A 18 -11.42 -19.17 17.29
CA GLN A 18 -12.09 -20.45 17.11
C GLN A 18 -11.97 -20.85 15.64
N ILE A 19 -11.34 -22.00 15.43
CA ILE A 19 -10.84 -22.52 14.15
C ILE A 19 -12.03 -22.99 13.30
N ALA A 20 -12.78 -22.07 12.70
CA ALA A 20 -13.89 -22.39 11.80
C ALA A 20 -13.47 -22.48 10.31
N GLY A 21 -12.20 -22.27 9.97
CA GLY A 21 -11.74 -22.02 8.59
C GLY A 21 -10.81 -23.06 7.95
N HIS A 22 -10.51 -24.19 8.60
CA HIS A 22 -9.40 -25.07 8.21
C HIS A 22 -9.43 -25.53 6.75
N LYS A 23 -10.62 -25.82 6.18
CA LYS A 23 -10.74 -26.28 4.79
C LYS A 23 -10.55 -25.17 3.76
N ALA A 24 -11.08 -23.98 4.00
CA ALA A 24 -10.87 -22.82 3.12
C ALA A 24 -9.41 -22.38 3.16
N GLN A 25 -8.81 -22.34 4.35
CA GLN A 25 -7.39 -22.04 4.54
C GLN A 25 -6.50 -23.06 3.80
N LEU A 26 -6.80 -24.36 3.90
CA LEU A 26 -6.09 -25.40 3.16
C LEU A 26 -6.24 -25.25 1.65
N PHE A 27 -7.45 -24.90 1.17
CA PHE A 27 -7.68 -24.67 -0.25
C PHE A 27 -6.86 -23.48 -0.79
N PHE A 28 -6.90 -22.33 -0.11
CA PHE A 28 -6.09 -21.17 -0.49
C PHE A 28 -4.59 -21.42 -0.35
N ALA A 29 -4.17 -22.17 0.67
CA ALA A 29 -2.76 -22.57 0.83
C ALA A 29 -2.31 -23.47 -0.33
N LEU A 30 -3.12 -24.46 -0.73
CA LEU A 30 -2.83 -25.31 -1.88
C LEU A 30 -2.80 -24.52 -3.18
N LEU A 31 -3.75 -23.61 -3.39
CA LEU A 31 -3.81 -22.77 -4.58
C LEU A 31 -2.59 -21.83 -4.66
N GLY A 32 -2.20 -21.24 -3.53
CA GLY A 32 -0.98 -20.44 -3.40
C GLY A 32 0.29 -21.27 -3.67
N ALA A 33 0.37 -22.48 -3.12
CA ALA A 33 1.50 -23.37 -3.33
C ALA A 33 1.62 -23.82 -4.80
N VAL A 34 0.51 -24.18 -5.45
CA VAL A 34 0.49 -24.59 -6.85
C VAL A 34 0.85 -23.44 -7.77
N SER A 35 0.29 -22.25 -7.55
CA SER A 35 0.60 -21.06 -8.37
C SER A 35 2.07 -20.64 -8.21
N PHE A 36 2.58 -20.56 -6.99
CA PHE A 36 3.97 -20.25 -6.73
C PHE A 36 4.91 -21.32 -7.31
N GLY A 37 4.61 -22.61 -7.08
CA GLY A 37 5.39 -23.71 -7.63
C GLY A 37 5.43 -23.70 -9.16
N SER A 38 4.30 -23.41 -9.81
CA SER A 38 4.23 -23.28 -11.26
C SER A 38 5.08 -22.11 -11.78
N LEU A 39 5.02 -20.94 -11.12
CA LEU A 39 5.88 -19.79 -11.47
C LEU A 39 7.37 -20.12 -11.31
N VAL A 40 7.74 -20.84 -10.24
CA VAL A 40 9.13 -21.25 -10.01
C VAL A 40 9.61 -22.22 -11.10
N ILE A 41 8.80 -23.23 -11.44
CA ILE A 41 9.13 -24.19 -12.52
C ILE A 41 9.27 -23.45 -13.85
N LEU A 42 8.35 -22.54 -14.17
CA LEU A 42 8.39 -21.75 -15.40
C LEU A 42 9.61 -20.82 -15.46
N ALA A 43 9.95 -20.18 -14.34
CA ALA A 43 11.13 -19.34 -14.22
C ALA A 43 12.40 -20.18 -14.48
N LEU A 44 12.54 -21.32 -13.79
CA LEU A 44 13.68 -22.24 -13.93
C LEU A 44 13.77 -22.84 -15.33
N SER A 45 12.65 -23.19 -15.98
CA SER A 45 12.66 -23.72 -17.35
C SER A 45 13.04 -22.65 -18.38
N SER A 46 12.81 -21.38 -18.07
CA SER A 46 13.11 -20.24 -18.94
C SER A 46 14.52 -19.69 -18.74
N LEU A 47 15.28 -20.21 -17.76
CA LEU A 47 16.68 -19.83 -17.55
C LEU A 47 17.52 -20.33 -18.73
N ARG A 48 17.83 -19.41 -19.65
CA ARG A 48 18.90 -19.60 -20.64
C ARG A 48 20.22 -19.07 -20.07
N PRO A 49 21.37 -19.72 -20.35
CA PRO A 49 22.66 -19.18 -19.96
C PRO A 49 22.87 -17.85 -20.69
N LYS A 50 22.64 -16.75 -19.97
CA LYS A 50 22.88 -15.39 -20.44
C LYS A 50 24.33 -15.05 -20.11
N VAL A 51 25.13 -14.75 -21.12
CA VAL A 51 26.45 -14.15 -20.93
C VAL A 51 26.21 -12.79 -20.29
N LEU A 52 26.48 -12.67 -18.99
CA LEU A 52 26.37 -11.42 -18.27
C LEU A 52 27.55 -10.54 -18.70
N ALA A 53 27.24 -9.36 -19.23
CA ALA A 53 28.27 -8.37 -19.49
C ALA A 53 28.95 -8.00 -18.15
N PRO A 54 30.28 -7.84 -18.12
CA PRO A 54 30.98 -7.43 -16.91
C PRO A 54 30.44 -6.08 -16.42
N LEU A 55 30.21 -5.97 -15.11
CA LEU A 55 29.75 -4.76 -14.46
C LEU A 55 30.82 -3.67 -14.62
N THR A 56 30.57 -2.68 -15.47
CA THR A 56 31.45 -1.53 -15.63
C THR A 56 31.10 -0.44 -14.60
N PRO A 57 32.07 0.38 -14.16
CA PRO A 57 31.81 1.48 -13.22
C PRO A 57 30.76 2.48 -13.72
N GLU A 58 30.61 2.60 -15.04
CA GLU A 58 29.63 3.47 -15.68
C GLU A 58 28.19 2.97 -15.51
N LEU A 59 27.97 1.66 -15.51
CA LEU A 59 26.66 1.04 -15.27
C LEU A 59 26.14 1.25 -13.84
N VAL A 60 27.04 1.50 -12.88
CA VAL A 60 26.71 1.74 -11.47
C VAL A 60 26.81 3.24 -11.12
N SER A 61 27.10 4.08 -12.12
CA SER A 61 27.26 5.51 -11.92
C SER A 61 25.91 6.19 -11.63
N LEU A 62 25.85 6.96 -10.54
CA LEU A 62 24.69 7.80 -10.22
C LEU A 62 24.33 8.75 -11.38
N LYS A 63 25.33 9.23 -12.13
CA LYS A 63 25.12 10.12 -13.27
C LYS A 63 24.38 9.42 -14.42
N ALA A 64 24.74 8.16 -14.71
CA ALA A 64 24.07 7.38 -15.74
C ALA A 64 22.62 7.09 -15.33
N LEU A 65 22.39 6.69 -14.08
CA LEU A 65 21.05 6.45 -13.54
C LEU A 65 20.17 7.71 -13.59
N ALA A 66 20.71 8.86 -13.15
CA ALA A 66 19.98 10.12 -13.19
C ALA A 66 19.63 10.52 -14.64
N SER A 67 20.57 10.35 -15.59
CA SER A 67 20.30 10.65 -17.01
C SER A 67 19.14 9.80 -17.55
N THR A 68 19.12 8.50 -17.28
CA THR A 68 18.03 7.63 -17.73
C THR A 68 16.71 7.96 -17.02
N LEU A 69 16.74 8.23 -15.72
CA LEU A 69 15.55 8.55 -14.94
C LEU A 69 14.88 9.86 -15.39
N PHE A 70 15.68 10.89 -15.67
CA PHE A 70 15.17 12.23 -16.00
C PHE A 70 15.03 12.50 -17.51
N ASN A 71 15.59 11.67 -18.40
CA ASN A 71 15.37 11.83 -19.85
C ASN A 71 14.41 10.78 -20.41
N GLU A 72 14.63 9.50 -20.11
CA GLU A 72 13.83 8.40 -20.67
C GLU A 72 12.59 8.12 -19.81
N PHE A 73 12.74 8.17 -18.47
CA PHE A 73 11.66 7.90 -17.52
C PHE A 73 11.10 9.17 -16.85
N LEU A 74 11.19 10.32 -17.52
CA LEU A 74 10.71 11.60 -16.98
C LEU A 74 9.23 11.52 -16.58
N LEU A 75 8.38 10.97 -17.46
CA LEU A 75 6.93 10.88 -17.21
C LEU A 75 6.60 9.93 -16.04
N PRO A 76 7.09 8.68 -15.99
CA PRO A 76 6.89 7.81 -14.83
C PRO A 76 7.43 8.38 -13.52
N PHE A 77 8.57 9.09 -13.55
CA PHE A 77 9.12 9.76 -12.38
C PHE A 77 8.13 10.80 -11.82
N GLU A 78 7.56 11.64 -12.70
CA GLU A 78 6.58 12.66 -12.30
C GLU A 78 5.30 12.03 -11.73
N ILE A 79 4.81 10.93 -12.33
CA ILE A 79 3.63 10.21 -11.83
C ILE A 79 3.88 9.68 -10.42
N ILE A 80 5.07 9.15 -10.13
CA ILE A 80 5.44 8.72 -8.77
C ILE A 80 5.49 9.94 -7.84
N GLY A 81 6.04 11.06 -8.29
CA GLY A 81 6.03 12.32 -7.53
C GLY A 81 4.61 12.75 -7.14
N LEU A 82 3.71 12.82 -8.11
CA LEU A 82 2.31 13.17 -7.87
C LEU A 82 1.58 12.15 -7.00
N LEU A 83 1.84 10.85 -7.19
CA LEU A 83 1.32 9.78 -6.35
C LEU A 83 1.74 9.97 -4.89
N LEU A 84 3.01 10.31 -4.63
CA LEU A 84 3.51 10.61 -3.30
C LEU A 84 2.88 11.88 -2.72
N THR A 85 2.72 12.94 -3.52
CA THR A 85 2.04 14.17 -3.08
C THR A 85 0.60 13.89 -2.66
N VAL A 86 -0.17 13.19 -3.51
CA VAL A 86 -1.55 12.81 -3.21
C VAL A 86 -1.61 11.88 -2.01
N ALA A 87 -0.67 10.94 -1.86
CA ALA A 87 -0.61 10.05 -0.71
C ALA A 87 -0.39 10.83 0.61
N VAL A 88 0.49 11.83 0.63
CA VAL A 88 0.72 12.69 1.80
C VAL A 88 -0.52 13.52 2.14
N ILE A 89 -1.16 14.13 1.13
CA ILE A 89 -2.42 14.87 1.33
C ILE A 89 -3.51 13.93 1.86
N GLY A 90 -3.67 12.75 1.25
CA GLY A 90 -4.64 11.74 1.66
C GLY A 90 -4.42 11.25 3.09
N ALA A 91 -3.18 10.94 3.45
CA ALA A 91 -2.83 10.50 4.80
C ALA A 91 -3.05 11.60 5.85
N THR A 92 -2.71 12.85 5.54
CA THR A 92 -2.87 13.98 6.47
C THR A 92 -4.34 14.34 6.69
N VAL A 93 -5.16 14.35 5.64
CA VAL A 93 -6.62 14.54 5.76
C VAL A 93 -7.26 13.38 6.53
N ALA A 94 -6.89 12.14 6.23
CA ALA A 94 -7.41 10.97 6.95
C ALA A 94 -7.01 10.96 8.45
N ALA A 95 -5.86 11.52 8.79
CA ALA A 95 -5.41 11.65 10.18
C ALA A 95 -5.99 12.87 10.91
N ARG A 96 -6.60 13.84 10.20
CA ARG A 96 -7.15 15.06 10.78
C ARG A 96 -8.40 14.71 11.59
N ARG A 97 -8.44 15.15 12.84
CA ARG A 97 -9.64 15.09 13.68
C ARG A 97 -10.49 16.36 13.45
N PRO A 98 -11.82 16.26 13.30
CA PRO A 98 -12.67 17.44 13.18
C PRO A 98 -12.52 18.31 14.42
N THR A 99 -12.49 19.62 14.21
CA THR A 99 -12.34 20.57 15.31
C THR A 99 -13.66 20.64 16.11
N ALA A 100 -13.59 20.97 17.40
CA ALA A 100 -14.76 20.98 18.27
C ALA A 100 -15.90 21.90 17.75
N GLU A 101 -15.55 23.00 17.08
CA GLU A 101 -16.50 23.92 16.45
C GLU A 101 -17.23 23.31 15.24
N GLU A 102 -16.55 22.50 14.44
CA GLU A 102 -17.11 21.82 13.26
C GLU A 102 -18.08 20.69 13.68
N SER A 103 -17.74 20.00 14.78
CA SER A 103 -18.60 18.99 15.41
C SER A 103 -19.84 19.63 16.06
N ALA A 104 -19.68 20.80 16.69
CA ALA A 104 -20.78 21.54 17.30
C ALA A 104 -21.74 22.14 16.26
N ALA A 105 -21.23 22.69 15.15
CA ALA A 105 -22.05 23.19 14.04
C ALA A 105 -22.86 22.07 13.37
N THR A 106 -22.22 20.93 13.10
CA THR A 106 -22.89 19.74 12.53
C THR A 106 -23.97 19.17 13.47
N ALA A 107 -23.76 19.25 14.80
CA ALA A 107 -24.75 18.84 15.79
C ALA A 107 -25.91 19.84 15.95
N ALA A 108 -25.63 21.14 15.80
CA ALA A 108 -26.64 22.20 15.80
C ALA A 108 -27.57 22.11 14.56
N GLU A 109 -27.03 21.84 13.38
CA GLU A 109 -27.85 21.62 12.17
C GLU A 109 -28.78 20.40 12.31
N ARG A 110 -28.28 19.27 12.83
CA ARG A 110 -29.13 18.07 13.03
C ARG A 110 -30.23 18.23 14.08
N SER A 111 -30.02 19.09 15.08
CA SER A 111 -31.01 19.35 16.12
C SER A 111 -32.11 20.32 15.67
N ILE A 112 -31.82 21.18 14.69
CA ILE A 112 -32.84 22.03 14.04
C ILE A 112 -33.71 21.19 13.10
N GLU A 113 -33.11 20.31 12.29
CA GLU A 113 -33.83 19.42 11.36
C GLU A 113 -34.76 18.43 12.08
N THR A 114 -34.34 17.91 13.24
CA THR A 114 -35.18 17.02 14.08
C THR A 114 -36.39 17.75 14.70
N LYS A 115 -36.30 19.08 14.89
CA LYS A 115 -37.36 19.88 15.52
C LYS A 115 -38.41 20.36 14.51
N GLU A 116 -38.05 20.52 13.23
CA GLU A 116 -38.99 20.83 12.14
C GLU A 116 -39.73 19.59 11.59
N ALA A 117 -39.17 18.39 11.71
CA ALA A 117 -39.78 17.16 11.18
C ALA A 117 -40.95 16.60 12.03
N ARG A 118 -41.37 17.29 13.11
CA ARG A 118 -42.48 16.87 13.98
C ARG A 118 -43.66 17.85 13.86
N PRO A 119 -44.71 17.54 13.07
CA PRO A 119 -46.01 18.20 13.20
C PRO A 119 -46.71 17.80 14.51
#